data_AF-C4RC10-F1
#
_entry.id   AF-C4RC10-F1
#
_cell.length_a   1.000
_cell.length_b   1.000
_cell.length_c   1.000
_cell.angle_alpha   90.00
_cell.angle_beta   90.00
_cell.angle_gamma   90.00
#
_symmetry.space_group_name_H-M   'P 1'
#
loop_
_entity.id
_entity.type
_entity.pdbx_description
1 polymer ?
#
loop_
_entity_poly.entity_id
_entity_poly.type
_entity_poly.pdbx_seq_one_letter_code
_entity_poly.pdbx_strand_id
1 'polypeptide(L)'
;MAAGGTVLDPEVVGQLLVRRRRDDPLRELTPREREVLALMAEGHSNTAIARALVVTDGAVEKHVRNIFTKLGLPPDTAQHRRVLAVLAYLRT
;
A
#
# COMPACT_ATOMS: atom_id res chain seq x y z
N MET A 1 45.29 5.44 -11.18
CA MET A 1 44.69 4.24 -11.78
C MET A 1 43.17 4.34 -11.66
N ALA A 2 42.48 3.90 -12.73
CA ALA A 2 41.02 3.80 -13.00
C ALA A 2 40.08 3.98 -11.79
N ALA A 3 39.18 4.97 -11.82
CA ALA A 3 37.85 4.98 -12.45
C ALA A 3 36.83 4.07 -11.73
N GLY A 4 35.86 4.70 -11.06
CA GLY A 4 34.75 4.03 -10.38
C GLY A 4 33.48 4.88 -10.39
N GLY A 5 33.26 5.67 -11.44
CA GLY A 5 31.94 6.19 -11.71
C GLY A 5 31.13 5.06 -12.33
N THR A 6 30.23 4.44 -11.57
CA THR A 6 29.21 3.56 -12.15
C THR A 6 28.36 4.41 -13.08
N VAL A 7 28.66 4.37 -14.37
CA VAL A 7 27.77 4.88 -15.41
C VAL A 7 26.59 3.93 -15.40
N LEU A 8 25.59 4.25 -14.58
CA LEU A 8 24.31 3.55 -14.60
C LEU A 8 23.67 3.85 -15.95
N ASP A 9 23.73 2.86 -16.84
CA ASP A 9 23.08 2.94 -18.14
C ASP A 9 21.60 3.34 -17.97
N PRO A 10 21.10 4.33 -18.74
CA PRO A 10 19.71 4.78 -18.64
C PRO A 10 18.71 3.64 -18.91
N GLU A 11 19.09 2.62 -19.68
CA GLU A 11 18.29 1.41 -19.86
C GLU A 11 18.20 0.56 -18.58
N VAL A 12 19.30 0.42 -17.83
CA VAL A 12 19.33 -0.30 -16.55
C VAL A 12 18.53 0.47 -15.49
N VAL A 13 18.61 1.80 -15.50
CA VAL A 13 17.78 2.68 -14.66
C VAL A 13 16.29 2.53 -15.01
N GLY A 14 15.95 2.49 -16.30
CA GLY A 14 14.60 2.24 -16.78
C GLY A 14 14.06 0.89 -16.31
N GLN A 15 14.85 -0.18 -16.42
CA GLN A 15 14.47 -1.51 -15.94
C GLN A 15 14.33 -1.58 -14.41
N LEU A 16 15.22 -0.93 -13.66
CA LEU A 16 15.12 -0.82 -12.20
C LEU A 16 13.86 -0.06 -11.77
N LEU A 17 13.54 1.06 -12.42
CA LEU A 17 12.33 1.83 -12.16
C LEU A 17 11.05 1.05 -12.53
N VAL A 18 11.07 0.31 -13.64
CA VAL A 18 9.95 -0.54 -14.06
C VAL A 18 9.74 -1.71 -13.11
N ARG A 19 10.83 -2.33 -12.62
CA ARG A 19 10.77 -3.38 -11.58
C ARG A 19 10.21 -2.82 -10.28
N ARG A 20 10.72 -1.69 -9.81
CA ARG A 20 10.23 -1.00 -8.61
C ARG A 20 8.75 -0.61 -8.71
N ARG A 21 8.28 -0.25 -9.91
CA ARG A 21 6.84 -0.02 -10.21
C ARG A 21 6.01 -1.30 -10.33
N ARG A 22 6.61 -2.47 -10.61
CA ARG A 22 5.92 -3.76 -10.60
C ARG A 22 5.79 -4.32 -9.18
N ASP A 23 6.77 -4.01 -8.32
CA ASP A 23 6.79 -4.36 -6.90
C ASP A 23 5.99 -3.40 -6.00
N ASP A 24 5.26 -2.42 -6.57
CA ASP A 24 4.40 -1.55 -5.77
C ASP A 24 3.17 -2.34 -5.29
N PRO A 25 3.10 -2.72 -4.00
CA PRO A 25 2.03 -3.56 -3.47
C PRO A 25 0.68 -2.84 -3.52
N LEU A 26 0.68 -1.51 -3.69
CA LEU A 26 -0.54 -0.70 -3.77
C LEU A 26 -1.19 -0.73 -5.17
N ARG A 27 -0.50 -1.22 -6.21
CA ARG A 27 -1.07 -1.26 -7.57
C ARG A 27 -2.26 -2.20 -7.70
N GLU A 28 -2.28 -3.29 -6.94
CA GLU A 28 -3.38 -4.27 -6.96
C GLU A 28 -4.65 -3.77 -6.26
N LEU A 29 -4.53 -2.69 -5.48
CA LEU A 29 -5.67 -2.06 -4.85
C LEU A 29 -6.55 -1.37 -5.89
N THR A 30 -7.86 -1.42 -5.70
CA THR A 30 -8.82 -0.60 -6.43
C THR A 30 -8.73 0.86 -5.99
N PRO A 31 -9.28 1.83 -6.75
CA PRO A 31 -9.35 3.23 -6.31
C PRO A 31 -9.98 3.37 -4.93
N ARG A 32 -11.09 2.67 -4.67
CA ARG A 32 -11.80 2.73 -3.39
C ARG A 32 -10.99 2.14 -2.24
N GLU A 33 -10.27 1.06 -2.48
CA GLU A 33 -9.37 0.46 -1.49
C GLU A 33 -8.19 1.38 -1.16
N ARG A 34 -7.68 2.14 -2.14
CA ARG A 34 -6.65 3.17 -1.91
C ARG A 34 -7.17 4.34 -1.09
N GLU A 35 -8.36 4.84 -1.36
CA GLU A 35 -9.01 5.89 -0.54
C GLU A 35 -9.17 5.44 0.91
N VAL A 36 -9.68 4.22 1.10
CA VAL A 36 -9.84 3.61 2.43
C VAL A 36 -8.48 3.50 3.14
N LEU A 37 -7.42 3.07 2.44
CA LEU A 37 -6.07 2.95 2.99
C LEU A 37 -5.43 4.32 3.32
N ALA A 38 -5.67 5.35 2.51
CA ALA A 38 -5.22 6.70 2.78
C ALA A 38 -5.84 7.24 4.09
N LEU A 39 -7.15 7.13 4.25
CA LEU A 39 -7.83 7.54 5.48
C LEU A 39 -7.38 6.71 6.71
N MET A 40 -7.06 5.43 6.52
CA MET A 40 -6.43 4.62 7.58
C MET A 40 -5.06 5.18 7.98
N ALA A 41 -4.25 5.60 7.01
CA ALA A 41 -2.93 6.18 7.26
C ALA A 41 -3.01 7.55 7.97
N GLU A 42 -4.09 8.29 7.74
CA GLU A 42 -4.43 9.50 8.49
C GLU A 42 -4.93 9.21 9.93
N GLY A 43 -5.10 7.94 10.31
CA GLY A 43 -5.49 7.52 11.66
C GLY A 43 -7.00 7.40 11.88
N HIS A 44 -7.82 7.47 10.84
CA HIS A 44 -9.27 7.34 10.98
C HIS A 44 -9.72 5.93 11.40
N SER A 45 -10.75 5.85 12.24
CA SER A 45 -11.46 4.60 12.56
C SER A 45 -12.36 4.14 11.39
N ASN A 46 -12.81 2.88 11.40
CA ASN A 46 -13.70 2.37 10.34
C ASN A 46 -14.99 3.19 10.22
N THR A 47 -15.57 3.63 11.34
CA THR A 47 -16.77 4.46 11.37
C THR A 47 -16.51 5.87 10.84
N ALA A 48 -15.35 6.46 11.13
CA ALA A 48 -14.97 7.75 10.56
C ALA A 48 -14.75 7.65 9.04
N ILE A 49 -14.09 6.58 8.57
CA ILE A 49 -13.92 6.27 7.15
C ILE A 49 -15.29 6.09 6.48
N ALA A 50 -16.19 5.32 7.09
CA ALA A 50 -17.53 5.06 6.56
C ALA A 50 -18.31 6.36 6.35
N ARG A 51 -18.23 7.28 7.32
CA ARG A 51 -18.83 8.62 7.23
C ARG A 51 -18.19 9.46 6.14
N ALA A 52 -16.86 9.54 6.09
CA ALA A 52 -16.14 10.33 5.09
C ALA A 52 -16.43 9.87 3.66
N LEU A 53 -16.59 8.56 3.48
CA LEU A 53 -16.82 7.93 2.19
C LEU A 53 -18.31 7.72 1.86
N VAL A 54 -19.23 8.09 2.77
CA VAL A 54 -20.69 7.92 2.66
C VAL A 54 -21.09 6.48 2.34
N VAL A 55 -20.58 5.54 3.14
CA VAL A 55 -20.88 4.09 3.04
C VAL A 55 -21.17 3.50 4.42
N THR A 56 -21.55 2.24 4.49
CA THR A 56 -21.75 1.52 5.76
C THR A 56 -20.42 1.07 6.37
N ASP A 57 -20.36 0.90 7.69
CA ASP A 57 -19.20 0.32 8.38
C ASP A 57 -18.81 -1.06 7.80
N GLY A 58 -19.81 -1.91 7.51
CA GLY A 58 -19.57 -3.22 6.90
C GLY A 58 -18.94 -3.16 5.50
N ALA A 59 -19.22 -2.11 4.72
CA ALA A 59 -18.55 -1.89 3.44
C ALA A 59 -17.06 -1.54 3.65
N VAL A 60 -16.75 -0.69 4.64
CA VAL A 60 -15.36 -0.39 5.01
C VAL A 60 -14.64 -1.63 5.50
N GLU A 61 -15.25 -2.45 6.35
CA GLU A 61 -14.65 -3.71 6.81
C GLU A 61 -14.35 -4.66 5.66
N LYS A 62 -15.24 -4.75 4.66
CA LYS A 62 -15.01 -5.53 3.45
C LYS A 62 -13.81 -4.99 2.66
N HIS A 63 -13.71 -3.69 2.47
CA HIS A 63 -12.55 -3.07 1.82
C HIS A 63 -11.26 -3.31 2.60
N VAL A 64 -11.27 -3.16 3.93
CA VAL A 64 -10.12 -3.43 4.81
C VAL A 64 -9.65 -4.88 4.69
N ARG A 65 -10.56 -5.85 4.74
CA ARG A 65 -10.22 -7.27 4.54
C ARG A 65 -9.60 -7.50 3.16
N ASN A 66 -10.18 -6.92 2.12
CA ASN A 66 -9.64 -7.06 0.77
C ASN A 66 -8.25 -6.43 0.63
N ILE A 67 -7.97 -5.26 1.25
CA ILE A 67 -6.61 -4.71 1.18
C ILE A 67 -5.63 -5.63 1.89
N PHE A 68 -5.98 -6.21 3.03
CA PHE A 68 -5.08 -7.15 3.72
C PHE A 68 -4.79 -8.38 2.85
N THR A 69 -5.81 -8.95 2.19
CA THR A 69 -5.60 -10.06 1.26
C THR A 69 -4.70 -9.68 0.10
N LYS A 70 -4.92 -8.51 -0.52
CA LYS A 70 -4.13 -8.03 -1.67
C LYS A 70 -2.70 -7.64 -1.31
N LEU A 71 -2.50 -7.12 -0.11
CA LEU A 71 -1.16 -6.80 0.42
C LEU A 71 -0.45 -8.03 0.98
N GLY A 72 -1.05 -9.23 0.90
CA GLY A 72 -0.44 -10.46 1.41
C GLY A 72 -0.24 -10.46 2.93
N LEU A 73 -1.19 -9.86 3.68
CA LEU A 73 -1.14 -9.72 5.13
C LEU A 73 -2.05 -10.77 5.80
N PRO A 74 -1.55 -12.01 6.04
CA PRO A 74 -2.31 -13.05 6.72
C PRO A 74 -2.59 -12.66 8.18
N PRO A 75 -3.62 -13.24 8.82
CA PRO A 75 -3.84 -13.07 10.25
C PRO A 75 -2.56 -13.42 11.01
N ASP A 76 -2.11 -12.50 11.86
CA ASP A 76 -0.94 -12.67 12.71
C ASP A 76 -1.32 -12.22 14.12
N THR A 77 -0.81 -12.93 15.13
CA THR A 77 -1.06 -12.62 16.54
C THR A 77 0.00 -11.68 17.10
N ALA A 78 1.17 -11.59 16.47
CA ALA A 78 2.26 -10.72 16.91
C ALA A 78 2.15 -9.30 16.33
N GLN A 79 1.63 -9.15 15.11
CA GLN A 79 1.58 -7.87 14.40
C GLN A 79 0.15 -7.44 14.03
N HIS A 80 -0.12 -6.15 14.16
CA HIS A 80 -1.37 -5.56 13.71
C HIS A 80 -1.35 -5.33 12.19
N ARG A 81 -2.11 -6.13 11.44
CA ARG A 81 -2.25 -6.00 9.97
C ARG A 81 -2.58 -4.59 9.48
N ARG A 82 -3.39 -3.83 10.23
CA ARG A 82 -3.71 -2.44 9.89
C ARG A 82 -2.46 -1.56 9.89
N VAL A 83 -1.60 -1.71 10.90
CA VAL A 83 -0.34 -0.96 11.00
C VAL A 83 0.60 -1.37 9.86
N LEU A 84 0.71 -2.67 9.56
CA LEU A 84 1.50 -3.15 8.42
C LEU A 84 1.00 -2.57 7.08
N ALA A 85 -0.31 -2.54 6.86
CA ALA A 85 -0.90 -1.96 5.65
C ALA A 85 -0.60 -0.45 5.54
N VAL A 86 -0.72 0.30 6.65
CA VAL A 86 -0.38 1.73 6.68
C VAL A 86 1.11 1.95 6.44
N LEU A 87 1.99 1.15 7.04
CA LEU A 87 3.44 1.24 6.80
C LEU A 87 3.81 0.91 5.35
N ALA A 88 3.08 -0.01 4.71
CA ALA A 88 3.23 -0.28 3.29
C ALA A 88 2.82 0.94 2.44
N TYR A 89 1.72 1.61 2.81
CA TYR A 89 1.25 2.84 2.16
C TYR A 89 2.21 4.02 2.28
N LEU A 90 2.89 4.18 3.42
CA LEU A 90 3.80 5.31 3.65
C LEU A 90 5.22 5.11 3.06
N ARG A 91 5.53 3.88 2.62
CA ARG A 91 6.86 3.53 2.07
C ARG A 91 6.93 3.66 0.54
N THR A 92 5.78 3.78 -0.12
CA THR A 92 5.68 4.09 -1.56
C THR A 92 5.91 5.56 -1.84
#